data_AF-A0A919DN49-F1
#
_entry.id   AF-A0A919DN49-F1
#
_cell.length_a   1.000
_cell.length_b   1.000
_cell.length_c   1.000
_cell.angle_alpha   90.00
_cell.angle_beta   90.00
_cell.angle_gamma   90.00
#
_symmetry.space_group_name_H-M   'P 1'
#
loop_
_entity.id
_entity.type
_entity.pdbx_description
1 polymer ?
#
loop_
_entity_poly.entity_id
_entity_poly.type
_entity_poly.pdbx_seq_one_letter_code
_entity_poly.pdbx_strand_id
1 'polypeptide(L)'
;MLWPAAEPWPVCREEHYDPDGTNPAAPSVPMVPIVQVRRVDAPSLPFPEGTDLLQVLWCPYGHGEFCYPLPQVHWRDSGAVGDVLPTPVPAAELPEDWYPARCTVHPEQVTEYPSRDLPDEVHGALKGRFDELFAETGLRYSYHLAEAPGIKLGGYPGWTQEPVWPGCEGCGSRMEHLLTVSSWEFDGESWRTWLPEEDRADENESGGRRWKEDAHNPAGLCLGDAGGVYVFECRTCPDRPIGHWFDCS
;
A
#
# COMPACT_ATOMS: atom_id res chain seq x y z
N MET A 1 15.77 6.83 3.88
CA MET A 1 15.27 7.11 2.51
C MET A 1 16.30 7.97 1.77
N LEU A 2 16.43 7.83 0.45
CA LEU A 2 17.35 8.61 -0.41
C LEU A 2 16.82 10.02 -0.65
N TRP A 3 16.78 10.84 0.39
CA TRP A 3 16.33 12.23 0.29
C TRP A 3 17.53 13.18 0.11
N PRO A 4 17.58 14.03 -0.93
CA PRO A 4 18.71 14.93 -1.14
C PRO A 4 18.87 15.95 0.00
N ALA A 5 20.10 16.13 0.49
CA ALA A 5 20.42 17.12 1.53
C ALA A 5 20.26 18.58 1.07
N ALA A 6 20.22 18.81 -0.24
CA ALA A 6 19.93 20.12 -0.84
C ALA A 6 18.45 20.51 -0.75
N GLU A 7 17.56 19.58 -0.41
CA GLU A 7 16.12 19.80 -0.31
C GLU A 7 15.66 19.68 1.16
N PRO A 8 14.75 20.54 1.63
CA PRO A 8 14.16 20.35 2.96
C PRO A 8 13.37 19.03 2.99
N TRP A 9 13.34 18.40 4.17
CA TRP A 9 12.53 17.20 4.36
C TRP A 9 11.03 17.53 4.15
N PRO A 10 10.22 16.64 3.53
CA PRO A 10 8.80 16.88 3.34
C PRO A 10 8.07 17.00 4.66
N VAL A 11 7.12 17.93 4.73
CA VAL A 11 6.29 18.14 5.91
C VAL A 11 4.82 18.18 5.53
N CYS A 12 3.96 17.67 6.41
CA CYS A 12 2.53 17.90 6.38
C CYS A 12 2.22 19.23 7.07
N ARG A 13 1.35 20.04 6.45
CA ARG A 13 0.86 21.32 6.98
C ARG A 13 -0.65 21.37 7.11
N GLU A 14 -1.32 20.25 6.81
CA GLU A 14 -2.77 20.14 6.91
C GLU A 14 -3.21 20.05 8.37
N GLU A 15 -4.51 20.24 8.62
CA GLU A 15 -5.08 20.09 9.95
C GLU A 15 -4.97 18.62 10.39
N HIS A 16 -4.27 18.39 11.50
CA HIS A 16 -4.12 17.09 12.13
C HIS A 16 -5.26 16.86 13.12
N TYR A 17 -5.93 15.72 13.03
CA TYR A 17 -6.93 15.31 14.00
C TYR A 17 -6.28 14.34 14.99
N ASP A 18 -6.46 14.63 16.29
CA ASP A 18 -6.18 13.67 17.35
C ASP A 18 -7.53 13.20 17.92
N PRO A 19 -7.96 11.95 17.66
CA PRO A 19 -9.21 11.42 18.20
C PRO A 19 -9.25 11.41 19.74
N ASP A 20 -8.09 11.36 20.40
CA ASP A 20 -7.99 11.38 21.86
C ASP A 20 -7.80 12.80 22.43
N GLY A 21 -7.57 13.80 21.57
CA GLY A 21 -7.41 15.21 21.93
C GLY A 21 -6.18 15.50 22.81
N THR A 22 -5.20 14.61 22.82
CA THR A 22 -4.03 14.64 23.70
C THR A 22 -2.82 15.36 23.12
N ASN A 23 -2.72 15.47 21.80
CA ASN A 23 -1.59 16.08 21.11
C ASN A 23 -1.95 17.44 20.49
N PRO A 24 -1.18 18.50 20.79
CA PRO A 24 -1.34 19.76 20.10
C PRO A 24 -0.96 19.60 18.63
N ALA A 25 -1.81 20.06 17.72
CA ALA A 25 -1.50 20.08 16.29
C ALA A 25 -0.17 20.83 16.06
N ALA A 26 0.88 20.11 15.68
CA ALA A 26 2.12 20.73 15.25
C ALA A 26 1.86 21.43 13.90
N PRO A 27 2.29 22.70 13.73
CA PRO A 27 2.03 23.46 12.51
C PRO A 27 2.76 22.90 11.27
N SER A 28 3.70 21.98 11.49
CA SER A 28 4.49 21.33 10.45
C SER A 28 4.99 19.99 10.99
N VAL A 29 4.51 18.89 10.42
CA VAL A 29 4.89 17.54 10.83
C VAL A 29 5.83 16.92 9.79
N PRO A 30 7.04 16.46 10.16
CA PRO A 30 7.88 15.70 9.24
C PRO A 30 7.17 14.44 8.74
N MET A 31 7.10 14.28 7.43
CA MET A 31 6.50 13.10 6.81
C MET A 31 7.35 11.86 7.11
N VAL A 32 6.72 10.72 7.36
CA VAL A 32 7.43 9.45 7.61
C VAL A 32 7.58 8.65 6.30
N PRO A 33 8.72 7.98 6.06
CA PRO A 33 8.90 7.16 4.86
C PRO A 33 8.03 5.90 4.89
N ILE A 34 7.33 5.62 3.79
CA ILE A 34 6.47 4.43 3.66
C ILE A 34 7.10 3.41 2.74
N VAL A 35 7.46 3.83 1.53
CA VAL A 35 8.14 2.94 0.59
C VAL A 35 9.12 3.73 -0.27
N GLN A 36 10.22 3.09 -0.61
CA GLN A 36 11.13 3.54 -1.65
C GLN A 36 11.47 2.37 -2.56
N VAL A 37 11.18 2.52 -3.85
CA VAL A 37 11.40 1.45 -4.84
C VAL A 37 12.14 2.00 -6.05
N ARG A 38 13.12 1.25 -6.55
CA ARG A 38 13.80 1.57 -7.82
C ARG A 38 13.06 0.94 -8.98
N ARG A 39 13.15 1.57 -10.15
CA ARG A 39 12.53 1.07 -11.40
C ARG A 39 12.90 -0.38 -11.71
N VAL A 40 14.14 -0.78 -11.42
CA VAL A 40 14.60 -2.16 -11.63
C VAL A 40 13.87 -3.19 -10.77
N ASP A 41 13.34 -2.75 -9.62
CA ASP A 41 12.61 -3.58 -8.66
C ASP A 41 11.07 -3.52 -8.89
N ALA A 42 10.60 -2.66 -9.81
CA ALA A 42 9.18 -2.49 -10.16
C ALA A 42 8.98 -2.30 -11.69
N PRO A 43 9.30 -3.31 -12.51
CA PRO A 43 9.35 -3.18 -13.97
C PRO A 43 7.99 -2.94 -14.64
N SER A 44 6.88 -3.30 -13.97
CA SER A 44 5.51 -3.09 -14.46
C SER A 44 4.99 -1.66 -14.25
N LEU A 45 5.67 -0.86 -13.41
CA LEU A 45 5.21 0.48 -13.05
C LEU A 45 5.70 1.52 -14.08
N PRO A 46 4.85 2.42 -14.58
CA PRO A 46 5.26 3.46 -15.51
C PRO A 46 5.92 4.61 -14.74
N PHE A 47 7.23 4.54 -14.58
CA PHE A 47 8.04 5.65 -14.04
C PHE A 47 8.02 6.84 -15.02
N PRO A 48 7.93 8.09 -14.53
CA PRO A 48 8.08 9.27 -15.37
C PRO A 48 9.41 9.28 -16.11
N GLU A 49 9.44 9.97 -17.25
CA GLU A 49 10.67 10.17 -18.01
C GLU A 49 11.77 10.78 -17.11
N GLY A 50 12.98 10.26 -17.24
CA GLY A 50 14.14 10.74 -16.46
C GLY A 50 14.15 10.33 -14.99
N THR A 51 13.21 9.51 -14.50
CA THR A 51 13.18 9.08 -13.09
C THR A 51 13.26 7.57 -12.93
N ASP A 52 14.00 7.08 -11.95
CA ASP A 52 14.17 5.65 -11.65
C ASP A 52 13.92 5.31 -10.18
N LEU A 53 13.45 6.28 -9.39
CA LEU A 53 13.18 6.15 -7.96
C LEU A 53 11.77 6.66 -7.62
N LEU A 54 10.96 5.80 -7.02
CA LEU A 54 9.68 6.12 -6.40
C LEU A 54 9.90 6.24 -4.89
N GLN A 55 9.39 7.32 -4.30
CA GLN A 55 9.35 7.53 -2.86
C GLN A 55 7.94 7.93 -2.45
N VAL A 56 7.36 7.19 -1.51
CA VAL A 56 6.09 7.57 -0.88
C VAL A 56 6.34 7.82 0.59
N LEU A 57 5.87 8.96 1.06
CA LEU A 57 5.88 9.36 2.47
C LEU A 57 4.44 9.66 2.88
N TRP A 58 4.08 9.53 4.15
CA TRP A 58 2.80 10.06 4.63
C TRP A 58 2.94 10.85 5.93
N CYS A 59 1.91 11.65 6.22
CA CYS A 59 1.77 12.22 7.55
C CYS A 59 1.49 11.09 8.55
N PRO A 60 2.23 11.00 9.67
CA PRO A 60 1.99 9.97 10.68
C PRO A 60 0.78 10.25 11.58
N TYR A 61 0.12 11.40 11.45
CA TYR A 61 -1.12 11.71 12.16
C TYR A 61 -2.33 11.47 11.26
N GLY A 62 -3.47 11.21 11.90
CA GLY A 62 -4.75 11.11 11.22
C GLY A 62 -5.24 12.47 10.71
N HIS A 63 -5.93 12.43 9.58
CA HIS A 63 -6.59 13.57 8.98
C HIS A 63 -8.08 13.28 8.74
N GLY A 64 -8.89 14.34 8.78
CA GLY A 64 -10.33 14.26 8.59
C GLY A 64 -11.06 13.44 9.67
N GLU A 65 -12.37 13.26 9.47
CA GLU A 65 -13.25 12.52 10.39
C GLU A 65 -12.89 11.04 10.51
N PHE A 66 -12.27 10.48 9.46
CA PHE A 66 -11.95 9.05 9.38
C PHE A 66 -10.49 8.73 9.74
N CYS A 67 -9.75 9.69 10.29
CA CYS A 67 -8.36 9.51 10.75
C CYS A 67 -7.47 8.83 9.68
N TYR A 68 -7.48 9.32 8.44
CA TYR A 68 -6.67 8.73 7.37
C TYR A 68 -5.30 9.41 7.27
N PRO A 69 -4.23 8.69 6.83
CA PRO A 69 -2.95 9.30 6.57
C PRO A 69 -2.97 10.05 5.23
N LEU A 70 -2.21 11.15 5.15
CA LEU A 70 -2.05 11.93 3.91
C LEU A 70 -0.74 11.57 3.20
N PRO A 71 -0.78 10.88 2.05
CA PRO A 71 0.43 10.51 1.31
C PRO A 71 0.97 11.66 0.44
N GLN A 72 2.28 11.64 0.22
CA GLN A 72 2.98 12.39 -0.81
C GLN A 72 3.84 11.44 -1.63
N VAL A 73 3.82 11.62 -2.95
CA VAL A 73 4.56 10.80 -3.90
C VAL A 73 5.63 11.66 -4.57
N HIS A 74 6.86 11.14 -4.60
CA HIS A 74 8.00 11.78 -5.21
C HIS A 74 8.67 10.84 -6.21
N TRP A 75 8.82 11.30 -7.44
CA TRP A 75 9.55 10.60 -8.50
C TRP A 75 10.90 11.28 -8.73
N ARG A 76 11.99 10.51 -8.75
CA ARG A 76 13.35 11.08 -8.80
C ARG A 76 14.28 10.28 -9.72
N ASP A 77 15.32 10.96 -10.18
CA ASP A 77 16.54 10.33 -10.69
C ASP A 77 17.45 10.01 -9.51
N SER A 78 17.65 8.72 -9.22
CA SER A 78 18.53 8.24 -8.17
C SER A 78 19.99 8.63 -8.40
N GLY A 79 20.42 8.80 -9.66
CA GLY A 79 21.76 9.25 -10.01
C GLY A 79 22.01 10.74 -9.73
N ALA A 80 20.94 11.53 -9.62
CA ALA A 80 21.01 12.94 -9.24
C ALA A 80 21.00 13.16 -7.72
N VAL A 81 20.74 12.11 -6.92
CA VAL A 81 20.79 12.18 -5.46
C VAL A 81 22.26 12.20 -5.01
N GLY A 82 22.73 13.37 -4.56
CA GLY A 82 24.04 13.55 -3.95
C GLY A 82 24.05 13.16 -2.48
N ASP A 83 24.51 14.07 -1.62
CA ASP A 83 24.47 13.86 -0.17
C ASP A 83 23.04 13.61 0.31
N VAL A 84 22.87 12.64 1.21
CA VAL A 84 21.55 12.20 1.70
C VAL A 84 21.26 12.81 3.07
N LEU A 85 20.11 13.46 3.20
CA LEU A 85 19.61 13.97 4.47
C LEU A 85 19.23 12.80 5.40
N PRO A 86 19.60 12.83 6.69
CA PRO A 86 19.12 11.82 7.63
C PRO A 86 17.59 11.86 7.70
N THR A 87 16.96 10.68 7.67
CA THR A 87 15.53 10.54 7.89
C THR A 87 15.18 11.01 9.31
N PRO A 88 14.26 11.97 9.48
CA PRO A 88 13.81 12.41 10.79
C PRO A 88 13.27 11.24 11.60
N VAL A 89 13.57 11.26 12.90
CA VAL A 89 12.98 10.30 13.84
C VAL A 89 11.54 10.75 14.11
N PRO A 90 10.54 9.89 13.92
CA PRO A 90 9.17 10.19 14.32
C PRO A 90 9.09 10.59 15.80
N ALA A 91 8.14 11.45 16.15
CA ALA A 91 7.91 11.80 17.54
C ALA A 91 7.50 10.55 18.35
N ALA A 92 7.96 10.46 19.61
CA ALA A 92 7.82 9.23 20.42
C ALA A 92 6.37 8.89 20.80
N GLU A 93 5.48 9.87 20.69
CA GLU A 93 4.05 9.78 20.92
C GLU A 93 3.25 9.24 19.73
N LEU A 94 3.88 9.07 18.56
CA LEU A 94 3.21 8.54 17.38
C LEU A 94 3.04 7.02 17.51
N PRO A 95 1.87 6.47 17.11
CA PRO A 95 1.69 5.02 17.04
C PRO A 95 2.74 4.39 16.11
N GLU A 96 3.50 3.42 16.63
CA GLU A 96 4.56 2.76 15.86
C GLU A 96 4.02 1.86 14.73
N ASP A 97 2.74 1.52 14.78
CA ASP A 97 2.03 0.66 13.82
C ASP A 97 1.34 1.42 12.68
N TRP A 98 1.46 2.76 12.66
CA TRP A 98 0.92 3.65 11.63
C TRP A 98 1.90 3.96 10.50
N TYR A 99 3.08 3.36 10.50
CA TYR A 99 4.06 3.46 9.43
C TYR A 99 4.99 2.25 9.52
N PRO A 100 5.54 1.78 8.40
CA PRO A 100 6.26 0.52 8.40
C PRO A 100 7.57 0.63 9.18
N ALA A 101 7.88 -0.41 9.94
CA ALA A 101 9.22 -0.63 10.46
C ALA A 101 10.22 -0.66 9.29
N ARG A 102 11.45 -0.19 9.54
CA ARG A 102 12.48 -0.16 8.50
C ARG A 102 12.82 -1.58 8.05
N CYS A 103 12.39 -1.94 6.85
CA CYS A 103 12.66 -3.24 6.24
C CYS A 103 13.31 -3.11 4.85
N THR A 104 13.73 -4.25 4.29
CA THR A 104 14.10 -4.39 2.88
C THR A 104 12.97 -5.14 2.19
N VAL A 105 12.59 -4.68 1.00
CA VAL A 105 11.56 -5.34 0.20
C VAL A 105 12.18 -6.33 -0.78
N HIS A 106 11.48 -7.42 -1.05
CA HIS A 106 11.81 -8.43 -2.05
C HIS A 106 10.62 -8.56 -3.00
N PRO A 107 10.50 -7.70 -4.03
CA PRO A 107 9.29 -7.67 -4.84
C PRO A 107 9.13 -8.92 -5.69
N GLU A 108 7.91 -9.47 -5.73
CA GLU A 108 7.50 -10.52 -6.65
C GLU A 108 6.51 -9.97 -7.69
N GLN A 109 6.71 -10.34 -8.95
CA GLN A 109 5.79 -9.94 -10.01
C GLN A 109 4.66 -10.95 -10.13
N VAL A 110 3.45 -10.53 -9.74
CA VAL A 110 2.23 -11.32 -9.84
C VAL A 110 1.26 -10.73 -10.87
N THR A 111 0.35 -11.56 -11.36
CA THR A 111 -0.79 -11.10 -12.17
C THR A 111 -2.01 -10.99 -11.28
N GLU A 112 -2.66 -9.83 -11.30
CA GLU A 112 -3.88 -9.58 -10.54
C GLU A 112 -5.08 -9.38 -11.45
N TYR A 113 -6.25 -9.63 -10.88
CA TYR A 113 -7.57 -9.37 -11.47
C TYR A 113 -8.46 -8.66 -10.45
N PRO A 114 -9.50 -7.94 -10.87
CA PRO A 114 -10.39 -7.24 -9.95
C PRO A 114 -11.23 -8.22 -9.12
N SER A 115 -11.51 -7.89 -7.86
CA SER A 115 -12.46 -8.61 -7.00
C SER A 115 -13.74 -7.83 -6.76
N ARG A 116 -13.79 -6.96 -5.74
CA ARG A 116 -14.94 -6.14 -5.36
C ARG A 116 -15.31 -5.14 -6.45
N ASP A 117 -14.35 -4.75 -7.27
CA ASP A 117 -14.53 -3.90 -8.44
C ASP A 117 -14.65 -4.69 -9.76
N LEU A 118 -14.83 -6.01 -9.69
CA LEU A 118 -15.17 -6.83 -10.85
C LEU A 118 -16.57 -6.43 -11.34
N PRO A 119 -16.74 -6.03 -12.61
CA PRO A 119 -18.04 -5.61 -13.11
C PRO A 119 -19.09 -6.72 -12.99
N ASP A 120 -20.31 -6.37 -12.56
CA ASP A 120 -21.42 -7.32 -12.32
C ASP A 120 -21.71 -8.23 -13.52
N GLU A 121 -21.62 -7.70 -14.74
CA GLU A 121 -21.80 -8.49 -15.96
C GLU A 121 -20.74 -9.60 -16.08
N VAL A 122 -19.49 -9.26 -15.79
CA VAL A 122 -18.36 -10.21 -15.83
C VAL A 122 -18.47 -11.20 -14.69
N HIS A 123 -18.78 -10.73 -13.48
CA HIS A 123 -19.03 -11.60 -12.33
C HIS A 123 -20.16 -12.60 -12.63
N GLY A 124 -21.28 -12.12 -13.20
CA GLY A 124 -22.41 -12.95 -13.61
C GLY A 124 -22.03 -14.00 -14.66
N ALA A 125 -21.25 -13.61 -15.67
CA ALA A 125 -20.77 -14.53 -16.70
C ALA A 125 -19.79 -15.60 -16.18
N LEU A 126 -19.01 -15.28 -15.15
CA LEU A 126 -18.01 -16.17 -14.56
C LEU A 126 -18.52 -16.96 -13.34
N LYS A 127 -19.72 -16.65 -12.83
CA LYS A 127 -20.26 -17.26 -11.60
C LYS A 127 -20.18 -18.79 -11.59
N GLY A 128 -20.60 -19.44 -12.68
CA GLY A 128 -20.54 -20.90 -12.78
C GLY A 128 -19.11 -21.44 -12.65
N ARG A 129 -18.13 -20.74 -13.23
CA ARG A 129 -16.71 -21.10 -13.14
C ARG A 129 -16.14 -20.88 -11.74
N PHE A 130 -16.62 -19.87 -11.01
CA PHE A 130 -16.23 -19.67 -9.61
C PHE A 130 -16.77 -20.79 -8.71
N ASP A 131 -18.01 -21.22 -8.94
CA ASP A 131 -18.63 -22.32 -8.20
C ASP A 131 -17.90 -23.65 -8.51
N GLU A 132 -17.53 -23.91 -9.77
CA GLU A 132 -16.71 -25.06 -10.20
C GLU A 132 -15.30 -25.03 -9.57
N LEU A 133 -14.60 -23.89 -9.64
CA LEU A 133 -13.29 -23.71 -9.01
C LEU A 133 -13.32 -24.08 -7.52
N PHE A 134 -14.31 -23.56 -6.79
CA PHE A 134 -14.45 -23.83 -5.37
C PHE A 134 -14.78 -25.30 -5.11
N ALA A 135 -15.65 -25.93 -5.90
CA ALA A 135 -15.99 -27.34 -5.75
C ALA A 135 -14.80 -28.28 -6.01
N GLU A 136 -13.95 -27.94 -6.98
CA GLU A 136 -12.81 -28.78 -7.38
C GLU A 136 -11.58 -28.59 -6.49
N THR A 137 -11.32 -27.36 -6.03
CA THR A 137 -10.05 -27.00 -5.38
C THR A 137 -10.21 -26.49 -3.94
N GLY A 138 -11.43 -26.11 -3.53
CA GLY A 138 -11.67 -25.38 -2.31
C GLY A 138 -11.10 -23.95 -2.29
N LEU A 139 -10.67 -23.43 -3.45
CA LEU A 139 -10.18 -22.05 -3.59
C LEU A 139 -11.32 -21.12 -3.99
N ARG A 140 -11.30 -19.92 -3.44
CA ARG A 140 -12.21 -18.82 -3.77
C ARG A 140 -11.50 -17.82 -4.67
N TYR A 141 -12.13 -17.43 -5.78
CA TYR A 141 -11.58 -16.46 -6.73
C TYR A 141 -11.07 -15.19 -6.03
N SER A 142 -11.91 -14.55 -5.22
CA SER A 142 -11.57 -13.29 -4.54
C SER A 142 -10.37 -13.39 -3.61
N TYR A 143 -10.18 -14.52 -2.93
CA TYR A 143 -9.07 -14.69 -1.98
C TYR A 143 -7.78 -15.19 -2.63
N HIS A 144 -7.89 -15.97 -3.70
CA HIS A 144 -6.79 -16.81 -4.16
C HIS A 144 -6.37 -16.57 -5.61
N LEU A 145 -7.17 -15.83 -6.40
CA LEU A 145 -6.91 -15.64 -7.84
C LEU A 145 -7.17 -14.22 -8.34
N ALA A 146 -7.73 -13.32 -7.53
CA ALA A 146 -8.02 -11.96 -7.92
C ALA A 146 -6.82 -11.05 -7.64
N GLU A 147 -6.87 -10.24 -6.60
CA GLU A 147 -5.82 -9.35 -6.14
C GLU A 147 -4.98 -9.98 -5.02
N ALA A 148 -3.68 -9.69 -5.00
CA ALA A 148 -2.83 -10.06 -3.88
C ALA A 148 -3.15 -9.14 -2.69
N PRO A 149 -3.22 -9.67 -1.46
CA PRO A 149 -3.24 -8.84 -0.25
C PRO A 149 -1.91 -8.13 -0.04
N GLY A 150 -1.79 -7.36 1.04
CA GLY A 150 -0.49 -6.81 1.46
C GLY A 150 -0.03 -5.54 0.77
N ILE A 151 1.26 -5.28 0.90
CA ILE A 151 1.90 -4.08 0.33
C ILE A 151 2.29 -4.37 -1.12
N LYS A 152 1.77 -3.58 -2.06
CA LYS A 152 1.99 -3.83 -3.50
C LYS A 152 1.97 -2.58 -4.36
N LEU A 153 2.65 -2.66 -5.50
CA LEU A 153 2.72 -1.60 -6.50
C LEU A 153 1.88 -1.94 -7.73
N GLY A 154 0.99 -1.04 -8.12
CA GLY A 154 0.05 -1.25 -9.23
C GLY A 154 -0.97 -2.35 -8.92
N GLY A 155 -1.55 -2.94 -9.98
CA GLY A 155 -2.61 -3.94 -9.82
C GLY A 155 -3.93 -3.33 -9.33
N TYR A 156 -4.71 -4.11 -8.58
CA TYR A 156 -6.04 -3.74 -8.08
C TYR A 156 -6.01 -3.53 -6.57
N PRO A 157 -6.64 -2.49 -6.00
CA PRO A 157 -6.72 -2.34 -4.55
C PRO A 157 -7.49 -3.50 -3.89
N GLY A 158 -7.05 -3.93 -2.70
CA GLY A 158 -7.70 -4.98 -1.90
C GLY A 158 -8.88 -4.47 -1.08
N TRP A 159 -9.88 -3.88 -1.75
CA TRP A 159 -11.01 -3.20 -1.14
C TRP A 159 -11.67 -4.03 -0.03
N THR A 160 -11.72 -3.50 1.19
CA THR A 160 -12.53 -4.10 2.29
C THR A 160 -13.94 -3.49 2.30
N GLN A 161 -14.05 -2.24 1.85
CA GLN A 161 -15.29 -1.48 1.70
C GLN A 161 -15.69 -1.33 0.22
N GLU A 162 -16.69 -0.50 -0.08
CA GLU A 162 -17.10 -0.25 -1.47
C GLU A 162 -15.96 0.40 -2.27
N PRO A 163 -15.61 -0.10 -3.47
CA PRO A 163 -14.52 0.45 -4.25
C PRO A 163 -14.67 1.94 -4.58
N VAL A 164 -13.65 2.73 -4.27
CA VAL A 164 -13.63 4.18 -4.57
C VAL A 164 -12.42 4.53 -5.42
N TRP A 165 -12.61 4.57 -6.74
CA TRP A 165 -11.58 5.02 -7.68
C TRP A 165 -11.59 6.55 -7.81
N PRO A 166 -10.51 7.27 -7.42
CA PRO A 166 -10.47 8.73 -7.54
C PRO A 166 -10.49 9.20 -8.99
N GLY A 167 -11.17 10.31 -9.24
CA GLY A 167 -11.08 11.05 -10.50
C GLY A 167 -10.02 12.14 -10.41
N CYS A 168 -9.25 12.34 -11.47
CA CYS A 168 -8.31 13.45 -11.55
C CYS A 168 -9.05 14.79 -11.72
N GLU A 169 -8.83 15.75 -10.82
CA GLU A 169 -9.44 17.08 -10.90
C GLU A 169 -9.01 17.85 -12.16
N GLY A 170 -7.79 17.62 -12.67
CA GLY A 170 -7.26 18.31 -13.84
C GLY A 170 -7.84 17.83 -15.18
N CYS A 171 -7.89 16.52 -15.40
CA CYS A 171 -8.31 15.95 -16.70
C CYS A 171 -9.63 15.16 -16.66
N GLY A 172 -10.21 14.93 -15.48
CA GLY A 172 -11.46 14.17 -15.28
C GLY A 172 -11.33 12.66 -15.51
N SER A 173 -10.15 12.15 -15.87
CA SER A 173 -9.93 10.72 -16.04
C SER A 173 -9.88 10.01 -14.69
N ARG A 174 -10.34 8.76 -14.63
CA ARG A 174 -10.10 7.88 -13.48
C ARG A 174 -8.58 7.75 -13.27
N MET A 175 -8.13 7.89 -12.02
CA MET A 175 -6.74 7.66 -11.67
C MET A 175 -6.41 6.16 -11.67
N GLU A 176 -5.13 5.86 -11.84
CA GLU A 176 -4.60 4.49 -11.85
C GLU A 176 -4.02 4.16 -10.48
N HIS A 177 -4.15 2.91 -10.06
CA HIS A 177 -3.61 2.45 -8.77
C HIS A 177 -2.07 2.44 -8.82
N LEU A 178 -1.45 3.04 -7.81
CA LEU A 178 -0.01 3.16 -7.67
C LEU A 178 0.53 2.24 -6.56
N LEU A 179 -0.06 2.30 -5.38
CA LEU A 179 0.44 1.60 -4.19
C LEU A 179 -0.72 1.23 -3.27
N THR A 180 -0.75 -0.02 -2.82
CA THR A 180 -1.49 -0.43 -1.62
C THR A 180 -0.50 -0.58 -0.48
N VAL A 181 -0.86 -0.03 0.69
CA VAL A 181 -0.20 -0.31 1.97
C VAL A 181 -1.25 -0.90 2.88
N SER A 182 -1.20 -2.21 3.09
CA SER A 182 -2.12 -2.93 3.97
C SER A 182 -1.50 -3.16 5.34
N SER A 183 -2.35 -3.35 6.35
CA SER A 183 -1.91 -3.74 7.69
C SER A 183 -1.15 -5.07 7.68
N TRP A 184 -1.62 -6.04 6.89
CA TRP A 184 -1.07 -7.40 6.85
C TRP A 184 -0.84 -7.88 5.41
N GLU A 185 0.18 -8.72 5.22
CA GLU A 185 0.57 -9.22 3.90
C GLU A 185 -0.39 -10.28 3.34
N PHE A 186 -1.15 -10.96 4.20
CA PHE A 186 -2.17 -11.95 3.85
C PHE A 186 -3.07 -12.20 5.06
N ASP A 187 -4.16 -12.95 4.90
CA ASP A 187 -5.08 -13.36 5.96
C ASP A 187 -5.09 -14.89 6.15
N GLY A 188 -5.97 -15.40 7.01
CA GLY A 188 -6.07 -16.82 7.36
C GLY A 188 -6.41 -17.75 6.18
N GLU A 189 -6.84 -17.22 5.04
CA GLU A 189 -7.18 -17.97 3.83
C GLU A 189 -6.25 -17.61 2.65
N SER A 190 -5.94 -16.33 2.45
CA SER A 190 -5.14 -15.87 1.30
C SER A 190 -3.67 -16.33 1.32
N TRP A 191 -3.11 -16.71 2.48
CA TRP A 191 -1.75 -17.31 2.60
C TRP A 191 -1.57 -18.58 1.73
N ARG A 192 -2.65 -19.26 1.35
CA ARG A 192 -2.60 -20.46 0.50
C ARG A 192 -2.01 -20.15 -0.88
N THR A 193 -2.26 -18.94 -1.40
CA THR A 193 -1.74 -18.48 -2.69
C THR A 193 -0.60 -17.47 -2.53
N TRP A 194 -0.78 -16.49 -1.65
CA TRP A 194 0.00 -15.25 -1.69
C TRP A 194 1.18 -15.20 -0.70
N LEU A 195 1.32 -16.20 0.16
CA LEU A 195 2.51 -16.34 1.00
C LEU A 195 3.67 -16.86 0.14
N PRO A 196 4.82 -16.17 0.10
CA PRO A 196 6.02 -16.67 -0.57
C PRO A 196 6.42 -18.07 -0.06
N GLU A 197 6.89 -18.91 -0.97
CA GLU A 197 7.23 -20.30 -0.67
C GLU A 197 8.34 -20.40 0.39
N GLU A 198 9.30 -19.47 0.37
CA GLU A 198 10.36 -19.39 1.37
C GLU A 198 9.84 -19.11 2.79
N ASP A 199 8.67 -18.50 2.96
CA ASP A 199 8.11 -18.08 4.25
C ASP A 199 7.05 -19.02 4.83
N ARG A 200 6.75 -20.09 4.09
CA ARG A 200 6.01 -21.23 4.61
C ARG A 200 6.81 -21.91 5.73
N ALA A 201 6.11 -22.35 6.77
CA ALA A 201 6.72 -23.18 7.80
C ALA A 201 6.76 -24.64 7.34
N ASP A 202 7.82 -25.37 7.70
CA ASP A 202 7.88 -26.82 7.45
C ASP A 202 6.65 -27.51 8.05
N GLU A 203 6.04 -28.45 7.31
CA GLU A 203 4.87 -29.24 7.70
C GLU A 203 5.17 -30.22 8.86
N ASN A 204 5.68 -29.72 9.98
CA ASN A 204 6.01 -30.55 11.12
C ASN A 204 5.01 -30.28 12.25
N GLU A 205 4.10 -31.24 12.36
CA GLU A 205 3.18 -31.52 13.46
C GLU A 205 1.78 -30.93 13.34
N SER A 206 0.82 -31.83 13.52
CA SER A 206 -0.62 -31.62 13.43
C SER A 206 -1.07 -30.43 14.28
N GLY A 207 -1.21 -29.26 13.65
CA GLY A 207 -1.69 -28.03 14.28
C GLY A 207 -0.65 -26.92 14.49
N GLY A 208 0.58 -27.04 13.94
CA GLY A 208 1.59 -25.98 13.96
C GLY A 208 1.21 -24.71 13.16
N ARG A 209 1.96 -23.61 13.36
CA ARG A 209 1.82 -22.38 12.56
C ARG A 209 2.11 -22.69 11.10
N ARG A 210 1.29 -22.18 10.18
CA ARG A 210 1.40 -22.46 8.73
C ARG A 210 2.47 -21.61 8.03
N TRP A 211 3.02 -20.61 8.72
CA TRP A 211 4.02 -19.66 8.23
C TRP A 211 4.95 -19.22 9.37
N LYS A 212 6.11 -18.65 9.01
CA LYS A 212 7.05 -18.04 9.98
C LYS A 212 6.40 -16.87 10.71
N GLU A 213 6.72 -16.64 11.99
CA GLU A 213 5.97 -15.71 12.86
C GLU A 213 5.77 -14.31 12.26
N ASP A 214 6.80 -13.76 11.62
CA ASP A 214 6.77 -12.38 11.10
C ASP A 214 6.22 -12.27 9.67
N ALA A 215 5.99 -13.37 8.96
CA ALA A 215 5.61 -13.35 7.55
C ALA A 215 4.27 -12.64 7.30
N HIS A 216 3.36 -12.68 8.27
CA HIS A 216 2.03 -12.07 8.16
C HIS A 216 2.06 -10.53 8.28
N ASN A 217 2.97 -9.99 9.09
CA ASN A 217 3.08 -8.55 9.32
C ASN A 217 4.55 -8.13 9.52
N PRO A 218 5.42 -8.28 8.51
CA PRO A 218 6.84 -7.94 8.61
C PRO A 218 7.06 -6.43 8.71
N ALA A 219 6.09 -5.63 8.23
CA ALA A 219 6.11 -4.17 8.30
C ALA A 219 5.67 -3.63 9.67
N GLY A 220 5.07 -4.45 10.54
CA GLY A 220 4.57 -4.03 11.85
C GLY A 220 3.39 -3.06 11.79
N LEU A 221 2.59 -3.11 10.71
CA LEU A 221 1.50 -2.17 10.47
C LEU A 221 0.17 -2.62 11.12
N CYS A 222 -0.62 -1.65 11.55
CA CYS A 222 -2.01 -1.83 11.96
C CYS A 222 -2.76 -0.52 11.69
N LEU A 223 -3.41 -0.44 10.53
CA LEU A 223 -4.07 0.76 10.02
C LEU A 223 -5.57 0.70 10.30
N GLY A 224 -6.03 1.41 11.34
CA GLY A 224 -7.42 1.27 11.81
C GLY A 224 -7.69 -0.15 12.33
N ASP A 225 -8.86 -0.70 12.01
CA ASP A 225 -9.21 -2.11 12.27
C ASP A 225 -8.68 -2.99 11.13
N ALA A 226 -7.36 -3.14 11.06
CA ALA A 226 -6.65 -3.94 10.05
C ALA A 226 -7.01 -3.61 8.60
N GLY A 227 -7.08 -2.31 8.29
CA GLY A 227 -7.40 -1.76 6.98
C GLY A 227 -6.18 -1.55 6.07
N GLY A 228 -6.34 -0.65 5.11
CA GLY A 228 -5.31 -0.33 4.11
C GLY A 228 -5.47 1.06 3.51
N VAL A 229 -4.36 1.57 2.99
CA VAL A 229 -4.29 2.85 2.29
C VAL A 229 -3.94 2.58 0.84
N TYR A 230 -4.72 3.16 -0.06
CA TYR A 230 -4.52 3.05 -1.50
C TYR A 230 -4.11 4.41 -2.04
N VAL A 231 -2.99 4.46 -2.75
CA VAL A 231 -2.50 5.65 -3.45
C VAL A 231 -2.73 5.46 -4.94
N PHE A 232 -3.24 6.51 -5.56
CA PHE A 232 -3.55 6.57 -6.98
C PHE A 232 -2.81 7.72 -7.63
N GLU A 233 -2.63 7.63 -8.94
CA GLU A 233 -1.99 8.67 -9.74
C GLU A 233 -2.73 8.88 -11.06
N CYS A 234 -2.77 10.12 -11.52
CA CYS A 234 -3.18 10.40 -12.90
C CYS A 234 -1.98 10.21 -13.84
N ARG A 235 -2.09 9.29 -14.79
CA ARG A 235 -1.03 9.07 -15.81
C ARG A 235 -1.22 9.93 -17.07
N THR A 236 -2.36 10.62 -17.18
CA THR A 236 -2.66 11.51 -18.31
C THR A 236 -2.07 12.91 -18.12
N CYS A 237 -2.06 13.40 -16.87
CA CYS A 237 -1.57 14.72 -16.53
C CYS A 237 -0.04 14.71 -16.37
N PRO A 238 0.70 15.69 -16.94
CA PRO A 238 2.17 15.72 -16.87
C PRO A 238 2.75 15.79 -15.45
N ASP A 239 2.04 16.46 -14.55
CA ASP A 239 2.40 16.63 -13.14
C ASP A 239 2.04 15.40 -12.27
N ARG A 240 1.36 14.41 -12.85
CA ARG A 240 0.92 13.17 -12.19
C ARG A 240 0.31 13.40 -10.80
N PRO A 241 -0.77 14.20 -10.69
CA PRO A 241 -1.44 14.44 -9.43
C PRO A 241 -1.87 13.10 -8.83
N ILE A 242 -1.89 13.07 -7.50
CA ILE A 242 -2.21 11.86 -6.73
C ILE A 242 -3.58 11.96 -6.08
N GLY A 243 -4.22 10.81 -5.93
CA GLY A 243 -5.39 10.61 -5.11
C GLY A 243 -5.06 9.54 -4.06
N HIS A 244 -5.86 9.47 -3.00
CA HIS A 244 -5.72 8.39 -2.04
C HIS A 244 -7.08 8.03 -1.45
N TRP A 245 -7.14 6.83 -0.89
CA TRP A 245 -8.29 6.34 -0.16
C TRP A 245 -7.81 5.50 1.03
N PHE A 246 -8.56 5.54 2.12
CA PHE A 246 -8.30 4.76 3.32
C PHE A 246 -9.51 3.90 3.62
N ASP A 247 -9.28 2.59 3.68
CA ASP A 247 -10.25 1.59 4.09
C ASP A 247 -9.93 1.10 5.49
N CYS A 248 -10.97 0.91 6.30
CA CYS A 248 -10.93 0.26 7.60
C CYS A 248 -11.96 -0.87 7.60
N SER A 249 -11.63 -2.03 8.17
CA SER A 249 -12.57 -3.16 8.26
C SER A 249 -13.67 -2.92 9.30
#